data_AF-A0A7K4AEL4-F1
#
_entry.id   AF-A0A7K4AEL4-F1
#
_cell.length_a   1.000
_cell.length_b   1.000
_cell.length_c   1.000
_cell.angle_alpha   90.00
_cell.angle_beta   90.00
_cell.angle_gamma   90.00
#
_symmetry.space_group_name_H-M   'P 1'
#
loop_
_entity.id
_entity.type
_entity.pdbx_description
1 polymer ?
#
loop_
_entity_poly.entity_id
_entity_poly.type
_entity_poly.pdbx_seq_one_letter_code
_entity_poly.pdbx_strand_id
1 'polypeptide(L)'
;MNEKVSTVLVTYPDEQTARMISKSLVDRRLAACSNIFPIESIYRWDGEVKESSEYASLIMIRPKDFSLVEEFIRDIHPYEVPCI
;
A
#
# COMPACT_ATOMS: atom_id res chain seq x y z
N MET A 1 0.89 11.84 25.48
CA MET A 1 -0.20 12.01 24.50
C MET A 1 -0.24 10.76 23.66
N ASN A 2 -1.34 9.99 23.67
CA ASN A 2 -1.49 8.85 22.75
C ASN A 2 -1.64 9.41 21.35
N GLU A 3 -0.56 9.41 20.56
CA GLU A 3 -0.66 9.71 19.14
C GLU A 3 -1.57 8.65 18.50
N LYS A 4 -2.63 9.10 17.84
CA LYS A 4 -3.49 8.23 17.05
C LYS A 4 -2.64 7.65 15.90
N VAL A 5 -2.81 6.37 15.61
CA VAL A 5 -2.19 5.67 14.49
C VAL A 5 -3.28 5.38 13.47
N SER A 6 -2.96 5.52 12.18
CA SER A 6 -3.80 5.05 11.08
C SER A 6 -3.15 3.85 10.41
N THR A 7 -3.98 2.94 9.92
CA THR A 7 -3.56 1.85 9.05
C THR A 7 -4.03 2.13 7.63
N VAL A 8 -3.12 2.08 6.68
CA VAL A 8 -3.37 2.22 5.23
C VAL A 8 -3.27 0.83 4.60
N LEU A 9 -4.23 0.47 3.75
CA LEU A 9 -4.23 -0.79 3.02
C LEU A 9 -3.78 -0.53 1.59
N VAL A 10 -2.73 -1.21 1.16
CA VAL A 10 -2.19 -1.04 -0.21
C VAL A 10 -2.05 -2.41 -0.86
N THR A 11 -2.42 -2.52 -2.14
CA THR A 11 -2.23 -3.74 -2.93
C THR A 11 -1.16 -3.56 -4.00
N TYR A 12 -0.45 -4.64 -4.34
CA TYR A 12 0.71 -4.68 -5.21
C TYR A 12 0.62 -5.87 -6.16
N PRO A 13 1.20 -5.79 -7.38
CA PRO A 13 1.19 -6.89 -8.34
C PRO A 13 1.97 -8.13 -7.89
N ASP A 14 2.97 -7.94 -7.01
CA ASP A 14 3.84 -9.03 -6.56
C ASP A 14 4.52 -8.71 -5.21
N GLU A 15 5.12 -9.74 -4.60
CA GLU A 15 5.84 -9.62 -3.32
C GLU A 15 7.04 -8.68 -3.39
N GLN A 16 7.73 -8.65 -4.52
CA GLN A 16 8.95 -7.85 -4.69
C GLN A 16 8.63 -6.36 -4.61
N THR A 17 7.59 -5.94 -5.32
CA THR A 17 7.04 -4.59 -5.33
C THR A 17 6.55 -4.21 -3.94
N ALA A 18 5.76 -5.08 -3.29
CA ALA A 18 5.30 -4.85 -1.92
C ALA A 18 6.48 -4.61 -0.97
N ARG A 19 7.50 -5.48 -1.00
CA ARG A 19 8.70 -5.34 -0.15
C ARG A 19 9.49 -4.07 -0.45
N MET A 20 9.64 -3.69 -1.71
CA MET A 20 10.37 -2.50 -2.12
C MET A 20 9.71 -1.22 -1.60
N ILE A 21 8.39 -1.08 -1.81
CA ILE A 21 7.63 0.09 -1.39
C ILE A 21 7.54 0.16 0.15
N SER A 22 7.20 -0.95 0.82
CA SER A 22 7.14 -1.02 2.28
C SER A 22 8.47 -0.67 2.95
N LYS A 23 9.61 -1.16 2.43
CA LYS A 23 10.93 -0.79 2.95
C LYS A 23 11.20 0.70 2.75
N SER A 24 10.91 1.23 1.57
CA SER A 24 11.15 2.64 1.26
C SER A 24 10.36 3.59 2.18
N LEU A 25 9.11 3.25 2.50
CA LEU A 25 8.29 4.00 3.44
C LEU A 25 8.87 4.03 4.86
N VAL A 26 9.37 2.89 5.34
CA VAL A 26 9.98 2.77 6.67
C VAL A 26 11.33 3.48 6.72
N ASP A 27 12.18 3.29 5.70
CA ASP A 27 13.50 3.94 5.59
C ASP A 27 13.38 5.47 5.59
N ARG A 28 12.34 6.00 4.94
CA ARG A 28 12.01 7.44 4.90
C ARG A 28 11.26 7.95 6.14
N ARG A 29 10.96 7.08 7.10
CA ARG A 29 10.18 7.38 8.32
C ARG A 29 8.78 7.93 8.02
N LEU A 30 8.19 7.55 6.88
CA LEU A 30 6.80 7.83 6.53
C LEU A 30 5.84 6.81 7.17
N ALA A 31 6.33 5.58 7.39
CA ALA A 31 5.63 4.54 8.12
C ALA A 31 6.49 4.00 9.27
N ALA A 32 5.85 3.57 10.36
CA ALA A 32 6.53 2.89 11.46
C ALA A 32 6.78 1.41 11.15
N CYS A 33 5.85 0.77 10.44
CA CYS A 33 5.96 -0.62 9.99
C CYS A 33 4.99 -0.91 8.85
N SER A 34 5.18 -2.07 8.21
CA SER A 34 4.30 -2.60 7.17
C SER A 34 4.23 -4.13 7.30
N ASN A 35 3.03 -4.70 7.26
CA ASN A 35 2.83 -6.16 7.25
C ASN A 35 2.35 -6.59 5.87
N ILE A 36 3.08 -7.49 5.21
CA ILE A 36 2.85 -7.92 3.83
C ILE A 36 2.31 -9.35 3.81
N PHE A 37 1.29 -9.62 3.01
CA PHE A 37 0.68 -10.94 2.85
C PHE A 37 0.05 -11.13 1.47
N PRO A 38 -0.01 -12.37 0.94
CA PRO A 38 -0.68 -12.64 -0.34
C PRO A 38 -2.20 -12.52 -0.21
N ILE A 39 -2.86 -12.08 -1.27
CA ILE A 39 -4.32 -11.95 -1.38
C ILE A 39 -4.80 -12.33 -2.79
N GLU A 40 -6.11 -12.53 -2.91
CA GLU A 40 -6.81 -12.54 -4.21
C GLU A 40 -7.72 -11.31 -4.25
N SER A 41 -7.58 -10.50 -5.30
CA SER A 41 -8.37 -9.30 -5.55
C SER A 41 -9.43 -9.58 -6.60
N ILE A 42 -10.68 -9.24 -6.29
CA ILE A 42 -11.82 -9.33 -7.22
C ILE A 42 -12.35 -7.92 -7.47
N TYR A 43 -12.32 -7.47 -8.71
CA TYR A 43 -12.71 -6.10 -9.10
C TYR A 43 -13.35 -6.08 -10.48
N ARG A 44 -13.95 -4.94 -10.86
CA ARG A 44 -14.50 -4.74 -12.21
C ARG A 44 -13.56 -3.87 -13.04
N TRP A 45 -13.18 -4.35 -14.21
CA TRP A 45 -12.37 -3.61 -15.18
C TRP A 45 -12.87 -3.89 -16.60
N ASP A 46 -13.01 -2.83 -17.40
CA ASP A 46 -13.53 -2.90 -18.77
C ASP A 46 -14.86 -3.67 -18.89
N GLY A 47 -15.78 -3.42 -17.95
CA GLY A 47 -17.09 -4.08 -17.90
C GLY A 47 -17.11 -5.51 -17.35
N GLU A 48 -15.96 -6.15 -17.19
CA GLU A 48 -15.84 -7.54 -16.73
C GLU A 48 -15.38 -7.63 -15.27
N VAL A 49 -15.80 -8.69 -14.56
CA VAL A 49 -15.23 -9.04 -13.26
C VAL A 49 -13.90 -9.74 -13.51
N LYS A 50 -12.83 -9.22 -12.90
CA LYS A 50 -11.48 -9.76 -12.95
C LYS A 50 -11.08 -10.27 -11.57
N GLU A 51 -10.24 -11.29 -11.57
CA GLU A 51 -9.59 -11.84 -10.39
C GLU A 51 -8.08 -11.72 -10.61
N SER A 52 -7.34 -11.36 -9.56
CA SER A 52 -5.88 -11.23 -9.61
C SER A 52 -5.26 -11.69 -8.30
N SER A 53 -4.28 -12.58 -8.40
CA SER A 53 -3.35 -12.84 -7.30
C SER A 53 -2.50 -11.61 -7.08
N GLU A 54 -2.51 -11.08 -5.87
CA GLU A 54 -1.80 -9.85 -5.49
C GLU A 54 -1.13 -10.02 -4.13
N TYR A 55 -0.33 -9.05 -3.75
CA TYR A 55 0.10 -8.88 -2.36
C TYR A 55 -0.57 -7.65 -1.78
N ALA A 56 -0.93 -7.70 -0.51
CA ALA A 56 -1.40 -6.55 0.25
C ALA A 56 -0.41 -6.19 1.35
N SER A 57 -0.46 -4.93 1.78
CA SER A 57 0.18 -4.52 3.02
C SER A 57 -0.71 -3.64 3.87
N LEU A 58 -0.63 -3.85 5.18
CA LEU A 58 -1.14 -2.92 6.20
C LEU A 58 0.03 -2.05 6.68
N ILE A 59 -0.08 -0.73 6.49
CA ILE A 59 0.98 0.24 6.74
C ILE A 59 0.56 1.15 7.89
N MET A 60 1.35 1.18 8.96
CA MET A 60 1.04 1.95 10.16
C MET A 60 1.72 3.30 10.10
N ILE A 61 0.92 4.35 10.03
CA ILE A 61 1.37 5.73 9.83
C ILE A 61 0.81 6.66 10.91
N ARG A 62 1.38 7.85 11.01
CA ARG A 62 0.71 8.95 11.71
C ARG A 62 -0.37 9.52 10.79
N PRO A 63 -1.61 9.74 11.26
CA PRO A 63 -2.72 10.21 10.42
C PRO A 63 -2.41 11.50 9.65
N LYS A 64 -1.64 12.40 10.25
CA LYS A 64 -1.23 13.68 9.64
C LYS A 64 -0.30 13.54 8.42
N ASP A 65 0.36 12.40 8.27
CA ASP A 65 1.31 12.15 7.19
C ASP A 65 0.67 11.39 6.02
N PHE A 66 -0.65 11.12 6.06
CA PHE A 66 -1.33 10.32 5.05
C PHE A 66 -1.08 10.83 3.62
N SER A 67 -1.20 12.14 3.39
CA SER A 67 -0.98 12.72 2.06
C SER A 67 0.45 12.50 1.55
N LEU A 68 1.46 12.57 2.42
CA LEU A 68 2.86 12.30 2.04
C LEU A 68 3.10 10.82 1.75
N VAL A 69 2.43 9.93 2.49
CA VAL A 69 2.48 8.48 2.27
C VAL A 69 1.81 8.13 0.94
N GLU A 70 0.62 8.67 0.68
CA GLU A 70 -0.12 8.45 -0.56
C GLU A 70 0.66 8.93 -1.79
N GLU A 71 1.16 10.17 -1.76
CA GLU A 71 1.97 10.74 -2.85
C GLU A 71 3.20 9.89 -3.13
N PHE A 72 3.95 9.53 -2.08
CA PHE A 72 5.13 8.69 -2.24
C PHE A 72 4.82 7.32 -2.83
N ILE A 73 3.72 6.67 -2.41
CA ILE A 73 3.32 5.39 -2.98
C ILE A 73 2.96 5.57 -4.45
N ARG A 74 2.12 6.56 -4.80
CA ARG A 74 1.71 6.82 -6.19
C ARG A 74 2.90 7.05 -7.13
N ASP A 75 3.94 7.73 -6.66
CA ASP A 75 5.13 8.03 -7.47
C ASP A 75 5.94 6.79 -7.88
N ILE A 76 5.91 5.73 -7.07
CA ILE A 76 6.74 4.54 -7.27
C ILE A 76 5.93 3.27 -7.53
N HIS A 77 4.61 3.33 -7.40
CA HIS A 77 3.74 2.18 -7.62
C HIS A 77 3.63 1.87 -9.12
N PRO A 78 3.74 0.59 -9.54
CA PRO A 78 3.64 0.24 -10.97
C PRO A 78 2.23 0.42 -11.55
N TYR A 79 1.20 0.36 -10.71
CA TYR A 79 -0.18 0.67 -11.13
C TYR A 79 -0.39 2.17 -11.22
N GLU A 80 -1.07 2.61 -12.28
CA GLU A 80 -1.49 4.01 -12.46
C GLU A 80 -2.50 4.46 -11.39
N VAL A 81 -3.39 3.55 -10.98
CA VAL A 81 -4.39 3.79 -9.93
C VAL A 81 -4.28 2.71 -8.85
N PRO A 82 -3.32 2.82 -7.92
CA PRO A 82 -3.17 1.86 -6.83
C PRO A 82 -4.32 1.95 -5.83
N CYS A 83 -4.64 0.83 -5.17
CA CYS A 83 -5.44 0.82 -3.95
C CYS A 83 -4.58 1.33 -2.80
N ILE A 84 -5.02 2.39 -2.10
CA ILE A 84 -4.35 3.04 -0.95
C ILE A 84 -5.42 3.42 0.08
#